data_AF-J9G289-F1
#
_entry.id   AF-J9G289-F1
#
_cell.length_a   1.000
_cell.length_b   1.000
_cell.length_c   1.000
_cell.angle_alpha   90.00
_cell.angle_beta   90.00
_cell.angle_gamma   90.00
#
_symmetry.space_group_name_H-M   'P 1'
#
loop_
_entity.id
_entity.type
_entity.pdbx_description
1 polymer ?
#
loop_
_entity_poly.entity_id
_entity_poly.type
_entity_poly.pdbx_seq_one_letter_code
_entity_poly.pdbx_strand_id
1 'polypeptide(L)' 'MQARYRGKTVCPTCNGSRLKKEALYVKVGGKNISELVEMPVSELKLFF' A
#
# COMPACT_ATOMS: atom_id res chain seq x y z
N MET A 1 3.44 -24.54 -16.96
CA MET A 1 2.17 -24.13 -17.61
C MET A 1 1.14 -23.45 -16.68
N GLN A 2 1.24 -23.56 -15.34
CA GLN A 2 0.19 -23.04 -14.43
C GLN A 2 0.14 -21.51 -14.24
N ALA A 3 1.20 -20.77 -14.58
CA ALA A 3 1.25 -19.31 -14.40
C ALA A 3 0.30 -18.53 -15.33
N ARG A 4 -0.13 -19.12 -16.46
CA ARG A 4 -1.02 -18.46 -17.44
C ARG A 4 -2.47 -18.31 -16.96
N TYR A 5 -2.89 -19.11 -15.97
CA TYR A 5 -4.29 -19.18 -15.52
C TYR A 5 -4.51 -18.67 -14.09
N ARG A 6 -3.46 -18.21 -13.40
CA ARG A 6 -3.57 -17.62 -12.05
C ARG A 6 -3.47 -16.10 -12.16
N GLY A 7 -4.53 -15.40 -11.78
CA GLY A 7 -4.60 -13.94 -11.73
C GLY A 7 -3.92 -13.35 -10.49
N LYS A 8 -3.86 -12.01 -10.42
CA LYS A 8 -3.41 -11.30 -9.21
C LYS A 8 -4.53 -11.36 -8.17
N THR A 9 -4.26 -11.99 -7.03
CA THR A 9 -5.16 -12.00 -5.88
C THR A 9 -4.64 -11.01 -4.84
N VAL A 10 -5.54 -10.20 -4.28
CA VAL A 10 -5.21 -9.33 -3.15
C VAL A 10 -4.98 -10.20 -1.92
N CYS A 11 -3.84 -10.02 -1.26
CA CYS A 11 -3.56 -10.74 -0.03
C CYS A 11 -4.53 -10.25 1.08
N PRO A 12 -5.31 -11.13 1.74
CA PRO A 12 -6.26 -10.72 2.78
C PRO A 12 -5.56 -10.23 4.07
N THR A 13 -4.28 -10.56 4.26
CA THR A 13 -3.53 -10.19 5.47
C THR A 13 -2.96 -8.79 5.38
N CYS A 14 -2.49 -8.38 4.20
CA CYS A 14 -1.88 -7.06 3.99
C CYS A 14 -2.73 -6.14 3.09
N ASN A 15 -3.89 -6.60 2.62
CA ASN A 15 -4.79 -5.90 1.69
C ASN A 15 -4.09 -5.31 0.46
N GLY A 16 -2.98 -5.91 0.02
CA GLY A 16 -2.22 -5.41 -1.12
C GLY A 16 -1.14 -4.37 -0.79
N SER A 17 -1.03 -3.90 0.46
CA SER A 17 0.06 -3.01 0.91
C SER A 17 1.44 -3.68 0.85
N ARG A 18 1.49 -5.02 0.87
CA ARG A 18 2.72 -5.84 0.88
C ARG A 18 3.66 -5.57 2.07
N LEU A 19 3.14 -4.91 3.10
CA LEU A 19 3.88 -4.54 4.29
C LEU A 19 3.41 -5.34 5.51
N LYS A 20 4.28 -5.44 6.51
CA LYS A 20 3.90 -5.93 7.85
C LYS A 20 3.01 -4.90 8.54
N LYS A 21 2.13 -5.36 9.43
CA LYS A 21 1.28 -4.47 10.25
C LYS A 21 2.10 -3.45 11.04
N GLU A 22 3.28 -3.85 11.51
CA GLU A 22 4.25 -2.99 12.21
C GLU A 22 4.65 -1.75 11.37
N ALA A 23 4.80 -1.92 10.06
CA ALA A 23 5.18 -0.83 9.17
C ALA A 23 4.05 0.20 8.99
N LEU A 24 2.80 -0.19 9.19
CA LEU A 24 1.64 0.73 9.15
C LEU A 24 1.53 1.60 10.41
N TYR A 25 2.23 1.24 11.50
CA TYR A 25 2.27 2.05 12.71
C TYR A 25 3.19 3.28 12.57
N VAL A 26 4.14 3.24 11.63
CA VAL A 26 5.01 4.38 11.35
C VAL A 26 4.22 5.41 10.57
N LYS A 27 4.01 6.57 11.18
CA LYS A 27 3.28 7.69 10.58
C LYS A 27 4.21 8.85 10.32
N VAL A 28 4.13 9.41 9.12
CA VAL A 28 4.78 10.67 8.73
C VAL A 28 3.65 11.67 8.52
N GLY A 29 3.72 12.85 9.12
CA GLY A 29 2.67 13.88 8.97
C GLY A 29 1.24 13.39 9.29
N GLY A 30 1.10 12.40 10.18
CA GLY A 30 -0.19 11.79 10.53
C GLY A 30 -0.68 10.67 9.62
N LYS A 31 -0.01 10.38 8.49
CA LYS A 31 -0.37 9.33 7.54
C LYS A 31 0.65 8.18 7.53
N ASN A 32 0.19 6.96 7.29
CA ASN A 32 1.05 5.79 7.13
C ASN A 32 1.53 5.65 5.67
N ILE A 33 2.54 4.80 5.45
CA ILE A 33 3.12 4.61 4.11
C ILE A 33 2.13 4.05 3.07
N SER A 34 1.16 3.21 3.48
CA SER A 34 0.15 2.68 2.56
C SER A 34 -0.78 3.78 2.08
N GLU A 35 -1.20 4.66 2.99
CA GLU A 35 -2.02 5.84 2.68
C GLU A 35 -1.29 6.81 1.75
N LEU A 36 0.02 7.01 1.96
CA LEU A 36 0.82 7.88 1.10
C LEU A 36 0.97 7.33 -0.32
N VAL A 37 1.07 6.01 -0.49
CA VAL A 37 1.21 5.37 -1.81
C VAL A 37 -0.13 5.33 -2.56
N GLU A 38 -1.25 5.23 -1.84
CA GLU A 38 -2.60 5.26 -2.43
C GLU A 38 -3.07 6.67 -2.77
N MET A 39 -2.44 7.71 -2.22
CA MET A 39 -2.78 9.09 -2.48
C MET A 39 -2.49 9.51 -3.94
N PRO A 40 -3.37 10.36 -4.54
CA PRO A 40 -3.09 10.99 -5.81
C PRO A 40 -1.83 11.85 -5.75
N VAL A 41 -1.04 11.87 -6.83
CA VAL A 41 0.22 12.65 -6.93
C VAL A 41 0.01 14.14 -6.63
N SER A 42 -1.15 14.70 -7.00
CA SER A 42 -1.51 16.08 -6.70
C SER A 42 -1.59 16.37 -5.19
N GLU A 43 -2.14 15.45 -4.41
CA GLU A 43 -2.21 15.55 -2.95
C GLU A 43 -0.86 15.24 -2.29
N LEU A 44 -0.15 14.25 -2.85
CA LEU A 44 1.20 13.88 -2.43
C LEU A 44 2.18 15.07 -2.53
N LYS A 45 2.07 15.87 -3.59
CA LYS A 45 2.86 17.09 -3.79
C LYS A 45 2.57 18.20 -2.78
N LEU A 46 1.40 18.20 -2.16
CA LEU A 46 1.07 19.15 -1.08
C LEU A 46 1.54 18.64 0.30
N PHE A 47 1.71 17.33 0.42
CA PHE A 47 2.14 16.67 1.65
C PHE A 47 3.67 16.72 1.85
N PHE A 48 4.44 16.69 0.76
CA PHE A 48 5.89 16.85 0.74
C PHE A 48 6.31 18.29 0.42
#